data_AF-A0A0G0H2H4-F1
#
_entry.id   AF-A0A0G0H2H4-F1
#
_cell.length_a   1.000
_cell.length_b   1.000
_cell.length_c   1.000
_cell.angle_alpha   90.00
_cell.angle_beta   90.00
_cell.angle_gamma   90.00
#
_symmetry.space_group_name_H-M   'P 1'
#
loop_
_entity.id
_entity.type
_entity.pdbx_description
1 polymer ?
#
loop_
_entity_poly.entity_id
_entity_poly.type
_entity_poly.pdbx_seq_one_letter_code
_entity_poly.pdbx_strand_id
1 'polypeptide(L)'
;MKFIGKSSGKSMLPIINPGDKLFIEETNIKSLKIGEIIVFYDKGKLISHRIIKKRNGRIIAKGDNSPFPDKKMISNEIFGRVVKITGKKGYIDLRTQKANLLKYVFLFYSVISGYLPLLVYKILTKILRGRKFMVEVMKERSNDN
;
A
#
# COMPACT_ATOMS: atom_id res chain seq x y z
N MET A 1 9.22 22.25 7.47
CA MET A 1 8.33 21.16 7.91
C MET A 1 6.99 21.77 8.30
N LYS A 2 5.87 21.21 7.83
CA LYS A 2 4.51 21.72 8.07
C LYS A 2 3.60 20.63 8.59
N PHE A 3 2.81 20.93 9.61
CA PHE A 3 1.72 20.05 10.07
C PHE A 3 0.54 20.16 9.09
N ILE A 4 0.04 19.02 8.61
CA ILE A 4 -1.04 19.01 7.60
C ILE A 4 -2.38 18.48 8.12
N GLY A 5 -2.38 17.69 9.20
CA GLY A 5 -3.60 17.17 9.77
C GLY A 5 -3.44 15.82 10.47
N LYS A 6 -4.57 15.30 10.96
CA LYS A 6 -4.66 13.95 11.53
C LYS A 6 -5.10 12.96 10.45
N SER A 7 -4.45 11.80 10.40
CA SER A 7 -4.86 10.69 9.54
C SER A 7 -6.21 10.12 10.00
N SER A 8 -7.05 9.71 9.06
CA SER A 8 -8.35 9.07 9.34
C SER A 8 -8.50 7.70 8.67
N GLY A 9 -7.64 7.37 7.71
CA GLY A 9 -7.71 6.14 6.92
C GLY A 9 -6.97 4.96 7.53
N LYS A 10 -7.27 3.76 7.03
CA LYS A 10 -6.58 2.50 7.36
C LYS A 10 -5.62 2.02 6.27
N SER A 11 -5.50 2.76 5.16
CA SER A 11 -4.71 2.35 3.98
C SER A 11 -3.20 2.29 4.24
N MET A 12 -2.73 3.02 5.25
CA MET A 12 -1.32 3.12 5.62
C MET A 12 -0.97 2.35 6.90
N LEU A 13 -1.87 1.49 7.39
CA LEU A 13 -1.54 0.57 8.47
C LEU A 13 -0.40 -0.37 8.04
N PRO A 14 0.47 -0.80 8.98
CA PRO A 14 0.50 -0.42 10.40
C PRO A 14 1.26 0.88 10.70
N ILE A 15 1.84 1.53 9.68
CA ILE A 15 2.76 2.67 9.86
C ILE A 15 2.06 3.96 10.27
N ILE A 16 0.91 4.25 9.69
CA ILE A 16 0.07 5.40 10.04
C ILE A 16 -1.26 4.89 10.55
N ASN A 17 -1.58 5.19 11.80
CA ASN A 17 -2.84 4.87 12.43
C ASN A 17 -3.83 6.03 12.32
N PRO A 18 -5.14 5.75 12.34
CA PRO A 18 -6.14 6.79 12.53
C PRO A 18 -5.85 7.61 13.79
N GLY A 19 -5.85 8.94 13.66
CA GLY A 19 -5.52 9.89 14.71
C GLY A 19 -4.06 10.35 14.71
N ASP A 20 -3.16 9.69 13.99
CA ASP A 20 -1.75 10.11 13.89
C ASP A 20 -1.64 11.45 13.17
N LYS A 21 -0.83 12.36 13.71
CA LYS A 21 -0.52 13.65 13.11
C LYS A 21 0.63 13.49 12.11
N LEU A 22 0.43 14.01 10.91
CA LEU A 22 1.41 13.95 9.84
C LEU A 22 2.09 15.31 9.66
N PHE A 23 3.42 15.27 9.59
CA PHE A 23 4.25 16.41 9.26
C PHE A 23 4.92 16.16 7.92
N ILE A 24 4.77 17.13 7.03
CA ILE A 24 5.30 17.05 5.68
C ILE A 24 6.43 18.06 5.46
N GLU A 25 7.21 17.79 4.43
CA GLU A 25 8.15 18.71 3.83
C GLU A 25 7.76 18.86 2.36
N GLU A 26 7.57 20.10 1.92
CA GLU A 26 7.36 20.41 0.52
C GLU A 26 8.58 19.95 -0.28
N THR A 27 8.35 19.33 -1.42
CA THR A 27 9.43 18.72 -2.19
C THR A 27 9.06 18.66 -3.66
N ASN A 28 10.09 18.69 -4.52
CA ASN A 28 9.91 18.48 -5.94
C ASN A 28 9.76 16.97 -6.24
N ILE A 29 8.98 16.62 -7.25
CA ILE A 29 8.84 15.23 -7.71
C ILE A 29 10.18 14.59 -8.11
N LYS A 30 11.14 15.40 -8.58
CA LYS A 30 12.50 14.96 -8.94
C LYS A 30 13.28 14.46 -7.74
N SER A 31 13.16 15.06 -6.56
CA SER A 31 13.88 14.65 -5.34
C SER A 31 13.24 13.49 -4.58
N LEU A 32 11.99 13.15 -4.89
CA LEU A 32 11.28 12.01 -4.29
C LEU A 32 11.92 10.67 -4.67
N LYS A 33 12.01 9.77 -3.68
CA LYS A 33 12.59 8.43 -3.81
C LYS A 33 11.55 7.34 -3.56
N ILE A 34 11.78 6.18 -4.18
CA ILE A 34 10.98 4.97 -3.92
C ILE A 34 11.06 4.63 -2.42
N GLY A 35 9.92 4.23 -1.84
CA GLY A 35 9.78 3.91 -0.42
C GLY A 35 9.41 5.10 0.46
N GLU A 36 9.48 6.34 -0.03
CA GLU A 36 8.98 7.51 0.71
C GLU A 36 7.45 7.55 0.72
N ILE A 37 6.88 8.15 1.76
CA ILE A 37 5.43 8.39 1.84
C ILE A 37 5.17 9.82 1.37
N ILE A 38 4.28 9.98 0.41
CA ILE A 38 3.86 11.28 -0.10
C ILE A 38 2.44 11.59 0.29
N VAL A 39 2.14 12.88 0.43
CA VAL A 39 0.78 13.39 0.51
C VAL A 39 0.46 14.05 -0.81
N PHE A 40 -0.66 13.67 -1.42
CA PHE A 40 -1.15 14.22 -2.68
C PHE A 40 -2.65 14.41 -2.63
N TYR A 41 -3.17 15.24 -3.53
CA TYR A 41 -4.60 15.48 -3.64
C TYR A 41 -5.23 14.50 -4.65
N ASP A 42 -6.30 13.81 -4.24
CA ASP A 42 -7.12 13.00 -5.13
C ASP A 42 -8.60 13.15 -4.75
N LYS A 43 -9.44 13.48 -5.75
CA LYS A 43 -10.91 13.56 -5.63
C LYS A 43 -11.42 14.29 -4.38
N GLY A 44 -10.92 15.50 -4.11
CA GLY A 44 -11.41 16.27 -2.96
C GLY A 44 -10.64 16.03 -1.66
N LYS A 45 -9.72 15.07 -1.62
CA LYS A 45 -9.12 14.57 -0.37
C LYS A 45 -7.60 14.55 -0.45
N LEU A 46 -6.97 14.82 0.69
CA LEU A 46 -5.55 14.56 0.86
C LEU A 46 -5.35 13.07 1.16
N ILE A 47 -4.58 12.41 0.30
CA ILE A 47 -4.24 10.99 0.40
C ILE A 47 -2.74 10.88 0.70
N SER A 48 -2.39 9.98 1.63
CA SER A 48 -1.00 9.68 1.95
C SER A 48 -0.67 8.25 1.57
N HIS A 49 0.23 8.00 0.60
CA HIS A 49 0.62 6.65 0.19
C HIS A 49 2.14 6.54 -0.06
N ARG A 50 2.66 5.30 -0.05
CA ARG A 50 4.08 5.02 -0.28
C ARG A 50 4.38 4.95 -1.76
N ILE A 51 5.47 5.59 -2.20
CA ILE A 51 6.00 5.49 -3.56
C ILE A 51 6.52 4.08 -3.77
N ILE A 52 5.91 3.33 -4.70
CA ILE A 52 6.38 1.99 -5.08
C ILE A 52 7.10 1.98 -6.43
N LYS A 53 6.86 3.00 -7.27
CA LYS A 53 7.52 3.13 -8.58
C LYS A 53 7.59 4.58 -9.02
N LYS A 54 8.65 4.93 -9.76
CA LYS A 54 8.85 6.22 -10.42
C LYS A 54 9.21 5.98 -11.88
N ARG A 55 8.52 6.65 -12.81
CA ARG A 55 8.76 6.54 -14.26
C ARG A 55 8.44 7.86 -14.95
N ASN A 56 9.39 8.40 -15.73
CA ASN A 56 9.20 9.60 -16.56
C ASN A 56 8.58 10.78 -15.79
N GLY A 57 9.11 11.08 -14.61
CA GLY A 57 8.58 12.17 -13.77
C GLY A 57 7.19 11.92 -13.17
N ARG A 58 6.69 10.68 -13.23
CA ARG A 58 5.43 10.27 -12.62
C ARG A 58 5.65 9.21 -11.55
N ILE A 59 4.76 9.16 -10.57
CA ILE A 59 4.82 8.27 -9.42
C ILE A 59 3.62 7.32 -9.43
N ILE A 60 3.89 6.06 -9.10
CA ILE A 60 2.85 5.12 -8.66
C ILE A 60 2.99 4.99 -7.14
N ALA A 61 1.93 5.32 -6.44
CA ALA A 61 1.84 5.19 -5.00
C ALA A 61 0.89 4.04 -4.62
N LYS A 62 1.02 3.56 -3.38
CA LYS A 62 0.17 2.51 -2.83
C LYS A 62 0.10 2.65 -1.32
N GLY A 63 -1.09 2.43 -0.75
CA GLY A 63 -1.23 2.27 0.69
C GLY A 63 -0.58 0.96 1.17
N ASP A 64 0.18 1.00 2.26
CA ASP A 64 0.85 -0.19 2.82
C ASP A 64 -0.12 -1.35 3.12
N ASN A 65 -1.37 -1.02 3.49
CA ASN A 65 -2.48 -1.94 3.75
C ASN A 65 -3.51 -1.97 2.61
N SER A 66 -3.20 -1.42 1.43
CA SER A 66 -4.07 -1.51 0.26
C SER A 66 -3.72 -2.74 -0.58
N PRO A 67 -4.69 -3.45 -1.20
CA PRO A 67 -4.38 -4.63 -2.01
C PRO A 67 -3.72 -4.29 -3.34
N PHE A 68 -4.04 -3.12 -3.91
CA PHE A 68 -3.57 -2.70 -5.23
C PHE A 68 -2.92 -1.31 -5.17
N PRO A 69 -1.99 -1.00 -6.09
CA PRO A 69 -1.50 0.36 -6.30
C PRO A 69 -2.61 1.32 -6.73
N ASP A 70 -2.37 2.61 -6.53
CA ASP A 70 -3.23 3.66 -7.03
C ASP A 70 -3.29 3.60 -8.56
N LYS A 71 -4.50 3.66 -9.12
CA LYS A 71 -4.72 3.56 -10.57
C LYS A 71 -4.13 4.75 -11.33
N LYS A 72 -4.13 5.94 -10.71
CA LYS A 72 -3.66 7.19 -11.31
C LYS A 72 -2.17 7.35 -11.04
N MET A 73 -1.40 7.61 -12.09
CA MET A 73 -0.02 8.07 -11.92
C MET A 73 -0.03 9.54 -11.46
N ILE A 74 0.70 9.83 -10.39
CA ILE A 74 0.76 11.14 -9.76
C ILE A 74 1.93 11.93 -10.37
N SER A 75 1.69 13.17 -10.77
CA SER A 75 2.73 14.09 -11.26
C SER A 75 2.75 15.42 -10.52
N ASN A 76 1.67 16.19 -10.58
CA ASN A 76 1.65 17.59 -10.13
C ASN A 76 0.80 17.83 -8.88
N GLU A 77 0.16 16.79 -8.33
CA GLU A 77 -0.78 16.91 -7.21
C GLU A 77 -0.12 16.64 -5.84
N ILE A 78 1.21 16.62 -5.79
CA ILE A 78 1.98 16.28 -4.59
C ILE A 78 2.14 17.51 -3.71
N PHE A 79 1.62 17.45 -2.49
CA PHE A 79 1.83 18.47 -1.46
C PHE A 79 3.21 18.36 -0.80
N GLY A 80 3.71 17.14 -0.63
CA GLY A 80 5.01 16.92 -0.02
C GLY A 80 5.27 15.48 0.38
N ARG A 81 6.45 15.22 0.95
CA ARG A 81 6.77 13.94 1.59
C ARG A 81 6.47 14.00 3.08
N VAL A 82 6.01 12.91 3.66
CA VAL A 82 5.87 12.76 5.11
C VAL A 82 7.27 12.56 5.71
N VAL A 83 7.65 13.43 6.64
CA VAL A 83 8.96 13.39 7.32
C VAL A 83 8.84 12.97 8.78
N LYS A 84 7.69 13.20 9.41
CA LYS A 84 7.46 12.82 10.79
C LYS A 84 6.00 12.43 11.01
N ILE A 85 5.81 11.38 11.80
CA ILE A 85 4.51 10.88 12.25
C ILE A 85 4.51 10.99 13.77
N THR A 86 3.46 11.54 14.37
CA THR A 86 3.30 11.56 15.84
C THR A 86 1.93 11.01 16.21
N GLY A 87 1.88 10.07 17.13
CA GLY A 87 0.67 9.39 17.55
C GLY A 87 0.70 8.98 19.01
N LYS A 88 -0.23 8.12 19.41
CA LYS A 88 -0.29 7.60 20.80
C LYS A 88 0.96 6.81 21.20
N LYS A 89 1.64 6.19 20.21
CA LYS A 89 2.84 5.37 20.41
C LYS A 89 4.15 6.17 20.38
N GLY A 90 4.09 7.50 20.42
CA GLY A 90 5.24 8.40 20.32
C GLY A 90 5.38 9.01 18.93
N TYR A 91 6.62 9.25 18.50
CA TYR A 91 6.90 9.79 17.17
C TYR A 91 7.92 8.98 16.39
N ILE A 92 7.78 9.02 15.07
CA ILE A 92 8.70 8.41 14.12
C ILE A 92 9.22 9.51 13.21
N ASP A 93 10.54 9.68 13.16
CA ASP A 93 11.21 10.56 12.19
C ASP A 93 11.70 9.72 11.00
N LEU A 94 11.05 9.93 9.86
CA LEU A 94 11.28 9.18 8.62
C LEU A 94 12.53 9.67 7.85
N ARG A 95 13.24 10.68 8.36
CA ARG A 95 14.50 11.17 7.80
C ARG A 95 15.72 10.41 8.32
N THR A 96 15.58 9.65 9.40
CA THR A 96 16.69 8.96 10.07
C THR A 96 17.19 7.75 9.28
N GLN A 97 18.47 7.40 9.41
CA GLN A 97 19.06 6.26 8.69
C GLN A 97 18.42 4.92 9.09
N LYS A 98 18.00 4.74 10.35
CA LYS A 98 17.25 3.55 10.81
C LYS A 98 15.88 3.43 10.12
N ALA A 99 15.23 4.55 9.77
CA ALA A 99 14.00 4.54 8.99
C ALA A 99 14.21 4.11 7.54
N ASN A 100 15.44 4.19 6.99
CA ASN A 100 15.72 3.69 5.64
C ASN A 100 15.69 2.16 5.56
N LEU A 101 16.09 1.42 6.60
CA LEU A 101 15.95 -0.04 6.61
C LEU A 101 14.47 -0.45 6.70
N LEU A 102 13.71 0.23 7.57
CA LEU A 102 12.25 0.04 7.67
C LEU A 102 11.53 0.40 6.37
N LYS A 103 11.99 1.42 5.60
CA LYS A 103 11.42 1.76 4.29
C LYS A 103 11.41 0.56 3.34
N TYR A 104 12.49 -0.22 3.29
CA TYR A 104 12.55 -1.40 2.44
C TYR A 104 11.69 -2.54 2.98
N VAL A 105 11.68 -2.78 4.29
CA VAL A 105 10.80 -3.79 4.91
C VAL A 105 9.31 -3.50 4.60
N PHE A 106 8.87 -2.25 4.72
CA PHE A 106 7.50 -1.86 4.39
C PHE A 106 7.21 -1.85 2.89
N LEU A 107 8.20 -1.53 2.05
CA LEU A 107 8.08 -1.68 0.60
C LEU A 107 7.86 -3.15 0.22
N PHE A 108 8.66 -4.07 0.77
CA PHE A 108 8.51 -5.50 0.57
C PHE A 108 7.15 -6.01 1.09
N TYR A 109 6.73 -5.60 2.29
CA TYR A 109 5.40 -5.93 2.82
C TYR A 109 4.29 -5.45 1.89
N SER A 110 4.36 -4.20 1.40
CA SER A 110 3.35 -3.63 0.51
C SER A 110 3.27 -4.35 -0.84
N VAL A 111 4.39 -4.87 -1.35
CA VAL A 111 4.41 -5.70 -2.57
C VAL A 111 3.83 -7.09 -2.27
N ILE A 112 4.32 -7.77 -1.23
CA ILE A 112 3.90 -9.14 -0.90
C ILE A 112 2.41 -9.20 -0.53
N SER A 113 1.91 -8.25 0.27
CA SER A 113 0.51 -8.20 0.70
C SER A 113 -0.48 -8.03 -0.45
N GLY A 114 -0.06 -7.46 -1.58
CA GLY A 114 -0.90 -7.36 -2.79
C GLY A 114 -0.90 -8.61 -3.66
N TYR A 115 0.25 -9.29 -3.81
CA TYR A 115 0.40 -10.44 -4.71
C TYR A 115 0.08 -11.79 -4.04
N LEU A 116 0.38 -11.95 -2.76
CA LEU A 116 0.19 -13.21 -2.05
C LEU A 116 -1.29 -13.64 -1.97
N PRO A 117 -2.26 -12.74 -1.67
CA PRO A 117 -3.68 -13.10 -1.68
C PRO A 117 -4.18 -13.52 -3.07
N LEU A 118 -3.68 -12.90 -4.14
CA LEU A 118 -4.04 -13.26 -5.52
C LEU A 118 -3.53 -14.64 -5.91
N LEU A 119 -2.29 -14.98 -5.51
CA LEU A 119 -1.72 -16.29 -5.74
C LEU A 119 -2.48 -17.37 -4.97
N VAL A 120 -2.77 -17.12 -3.68
CA VAL A 120 -3.58 -18.02 -2.84
C VAL A 120 -4.98 -18.22 -3.43
N TYR A 121 -5.65 -17.15 -3.87
CA TYR A 121 -6.96 -17.24 -4.52
C TYR A 121 -6.93 -18.09 -5.80
N LYS A 122 -5.92 -17.92 -6.66
CA LYS A 122 -5.74 -18.76 -7.87
C LYS A 122 -5.55 -20.24 -7.53
N ILE A 123 -4.77 -20.54 -6.50
CA ILE A 123 -4.54 -21.92 -6.05
C ILE A 123 -5.83 -22.51 -5.45
N LEU A 124 -6.49 -21.80 -4.54
CA LEU A 124 -7.74 -22.24 -3.91
C LEU A 124 -8.84 -22.48 -4.95
N THR A 125 -9.03 -21.58 -5.90
CA THR A 125 -10.03 -21.76 -6.97
C THR A 125 -9.70 -22.95 -7.87
N LYS A 126 -8.42 -23.23 -8.16
CA LYS A 126 -8.01 -24.43 -8.90
C LYS A 126 -8.30 -25.71 -8.12
N ILE A 127 -8.00 -25.74 -6.82
CA ILE A 127 -8.28 -26.89 -5.94
C ILE A 127 -9.79 -27.13 -5.82
N LEU A 128 -10.57 -26.08 -5.60
CA LEU A 128 -12.04 -26.17 -5.49
C LEU A 128 -12.68 -26.66 -6.79
N ARG A 129 -12.24 -26.18 -7.95
CA ARG A 129 -12.69 -26.70 -9.26
C ARG A 129 -12.34 -28.17 -9.44
N GLY A 130 -11.13 -28.59 -9.07
CA GLY A 130 -10.73 -29.99 -9.10
C GLY A 130 -11.58 -30.88 -8.19
N ARG A 131 -11.88 -30.43 -6.96
CA ARG A 131 -12.79 -31.15 -6.05
C ARG A 131 -14.21 -31.26 -6.61
N LYS A 132 -14.72 -30.20 -7.24
CA LYS A 132 -16.07 -30.21 -7.84
C LYS A 132 -16.17 -31.22 -9.00
N PHE A 133 -15.16 -31.26 -9.88
CA PHE A 133 -15.06 -32.24 -10.96
C PHE A 133 -15.00 -33.68 -10.44
N MET A 134 -14.19 -33.94 -9.40
CA MET A 134 -14.11 -35.28 -8.77
C MET A 134 -15.44 -35.74 -8.18
N VAL A 135 -16.20 -34.85 -7.53
CA VAL A 135 -17.52 -35.17 -6.96
C VAL A 135 -18.54 -35.48 -8.06
N GLU A 136 -18.45 -34.82 -9.21
CA GLU A 136 -19.32 -35.05 -10.37
C GLU A 136 -19.03 -36.42 -11.00
N VAL A 137 -17.76 -36.76 -11.22
CA VAL A 137 -17.32 -38.08 -11.71
C VAL A 137 -17.73 -39.21 -10.74
N MET A 138 -17.67 -38.98 -9.43
CA MET A 138 -18.10 -39.96 -8.42
C MET A 138 -19.62 -40.17 -8.42
N LYS A 139 -20.41 -39.13 -8.71
CA LYS A 139 -21.87 -39.22 -8.81
C LYS A 139 -22.34 -39.95 -10.09
N GLU A 140 -21.66 -39.71 -11.21
CA GLU A 140 -21.95 -40.42 -12.46
C GLU A 140 -21.68 -41.92 -12.32
N ARG A 141 -20.54 -42.30 -11.71
CA ARG A 141 -20.20 -43.70 -11.43
C ARG A 141 -21.12 -44.42 -10.45
N SER A 142 -21.81 -43.70 -9.56
CA SER A 142 -22.79 -44.28 -8.64
C SER A 142 -24.19 -44.44 -9.24
N ASN A 143 -24.48 -43.78 -10.35
CA ASN A 143 -25.77 -43.87 -11.05
C ASN A 143 -25.77 -44.92 -12.18
N ASP A 144 -24.60 -45.36 -12.63
CA ASP A 144 -24.43 -46.42 -13.64
C ASP A 144 -24.36 -47.86 -13.06
N ASN A 145 -24.48 -48.01 -11.74
CA ASN A 145 -24.58 -49.30 -11.02
C ASN A 145 -25.95 -49.45 -10.36
#